data_AF-A0A2I0IJX7-F1
#
_entry.id   AF-A0A2I0IJX7-F1
#
_cell.length_a   1.000
_cell.length_b   1.000
_cell.length_c   1.000
_cell.angle_alpha   90.00
_cell.angle_beta   90.00
_cell.angle_gamma   90.00
#
_symmetry.space_group_name_H-M   'P 1'
#
loop_
_entity.id
_entity.type
_entity.pdbx_description
1 polymer ?
#
loop_
_entity_poly.entity_id
_entity_poly.type
_entity_poly.pdbx_seq_one_letter_code
_entity_poly.pdbx_strand_id
1 'polypeptide(L)'
;MVNVQTYGGGLWHTWFDRDLSVAGRVIVRDSDGSYLHKLVKVKRPLLRVPTLAIHLDRTVNKDGFKPNLETHLIPLLATKPEETSVDSNDKKAVSKAVHHPLLIQVLSDELGCSASDIMNIELNLCDTQPSCLGGGNNEFIFSGRLDNLASSYCALRALVDSCGSPSDLSTEHAVRMVALFDNEEVGSDSYQGAGAPTMFQAIRRVVDSLSHKYIGESAFDRAIRKSFLVSADMAHGVHPNFMDKHEDHHRPEMQKGLVIKHNANQRYATSGVTAFLFKEVGKAHNLPTQEFVVRNDMGCGSTIGPILASGVGIRTVDCGIAQLSMHSVREVCGKEDIDIAYRHFKAFYQSFSSIDSKLTVDY
;
A
#
# COMPACT_ATOMS: atom_id res chain seq x y z
N MET A 1 -18.42 17.70 14.14
CA MET A 1 -17.99 16.34 13.73
C MET A 1 -17.67 16.37 12.24
N VAL A 2 -16.98 15.35 11.74
CA VAL A 2 -16.66 15.19 10.30
C VAL A 2 -17.18 13.83 9.87
N ASN A 3 -18.05 13.77 8.87
CA ASN A 3 -18.46 12.47 8.33
C ASN A 3 -17.29 11.86 7.55
N VAL A 4 -17.11 10.55 7.68
CA VAL A 4 -16.00 9.80 7.07
C VAL A 4 -16.54 8.63 6.27
N GLN A 5 -15.75 8.18 5.30
CA GLN A 5 -16.04 6.97 4.52
C GLN A 5 -14.99 5.91 4.86
N THR A 6 -15.43 4.67 5.06
CA THR A 6 -14.53 3.52 5.18
C THR A 6 -13.95 3.17 3.82
N TYR A 7 -12.62 3.12 3.72
CA TYR A 7 -11.89 2.72 2.52
C TYR A 7 -11.08 1.45 2.81
N GLY A 8 -11.29 0.41 2.00
CA GLY A 8 -10.63 -0.88 2.18
C GLY A 8 -11.16 -1.74 3.34
N GLY A 9 -10.46 -2.82 3.62
CA GLY A 9 -10.81 -3.83 4.64
C GLY A 9 -10.28 -3.52 6.05
N GLY A 10 -10.36 -2.27 6.50
CA GLY A 10 -9.74 -1.80 7.74
C GLY A 10 -10.21 -2.52 9.02
N LEU A 11 -9.30 -2.72 9.97
CA LEU A 11 -9.65 -3.08 11.35
C LEU A 11 -10.17 -1.84 12.09
N TRP A 12 -11.41 -1.43 11.79
CA TRP A 12 -11.98 -0.13 12.19
C TRP A 12 -12.02 0.11 13.71
N HIS A 13 -12.12 -0.95 14.52
CA HIS A 13 -12.04 -0.82 15.98
C HIS A 13 -10.71 -0.23 16.46
N THR A 14 -9.61 -0.42 15.70
CA THR A 14 -8.28 0.09 16.08
C THR A 14 -8.14 1.61 15.90
N TRP A 15 -9.05 2.23 15.15
CA TRP A 15 -9.11 3.68 14.91
C TRP A 15 -9.77 4.45 16.04
N PHE A 16 -10.48 3.77 16.94
CA PHE A 16 -11.06 4.39 18.11
C PHE A 16 -9.96 4.79 19.11
N ASP A 17 -10.21 5.87 19.84
CA ASP A 17 -9.34 6.42 20.88
C ASP A 17 -7.91 6.78 20.43
N ARG A 18 -7.73 6.98 19.12
CA ARG A 18 -6.51 7.52 18.51
C ARG A 18 -6.55 9.03 18.38
N ASP A 19 -5.37 9.62 18.44
CA ASP A 19 -5.16 11.03 18.10
C ASP A 19 -4.97 11.12 16.59
N LEU A 20 -6.04 11.48 15.89
CA LEU A 20 -6.11 11.45 14.43
C LEU A 20 -5.90 12.86 13.84
N SER A 21 -5.40 12.90 12.61
CA SER A 21 -5.33 14.09 11.78
C SER A 21 -5.73 13.76 10.34
N VAL A 22 -5.59 14.72 9.43
CA VAL A 22 -5.89 14.56 8.00
C VAL A 22 -4.65 14.79 7.13
N ALA A 23 -4.52 14.00 6.07
CA ALA A 23 -3.53 14.16 5.02
C ALA A 23 -4.12 13.76 3.66
N GLY A 24 -3.77 14.47 2.60
CA GLY A 24 -4.28 14.17 1.27
C GLY A 24 -4.04 15.29 0.27
N ARG A 25 -4.99 15.52 -0.62
CA ARG A 25 -4.91 16.52 -1.69
C ARG A 25 -6.08 17.50 -1.67
N VAL A 26 -5.80 18.70 -2.14
CA VAL A 26 -6.74 19.81 -2.26
C VAL A 26 -6.59 20.43 -3.65
N ILE A 27 -7.71 20.69 -4.31
CA ILE A 27 -7.75 21.52 -5.51
C ILE A 27 -8.03 22.95 -5.08
N VAL A 28 -7.09 23.86 -5.38
CA VAL A 28 -7.15 25.27 -5.00
C VAL A 28 -7.22 26.13 -6.25
N ARG A 29 -8.05 27.18 -6.24
CA ARG A 29 -8.04 28.22 -7.28
C ARG A 29 -6.86 29.17 -7.05
N ASP A 30 -6.10 29.45 -8.10
CA ASP A 30 -5.02 30.44 -8.05
C ASP A 30 -5.51 31.83 -8.46
N SER A 31 -4.69 32.84 -8.18
CA SER A 31 -4.95 34.27 -8.44
C SER A 31 -5.22 34.60 -9.91
N ASP A 32 -4.69 33.82 -10.85
CA ASP A 32 -4.92 33.96 -12.30
C ASP A 32 -6.21 33.25 -12.77
N GLY A 33 -6.94 32.61 -11.86
CA GLY A 33 -8.15 31.84 -12.14
C GLY A 33 -7.90 30.38 -12.53
N SER A 34 -6.64 29.92 -12.59
CA SER A 34 -6.30 28.51 -12.80
C SER A 34 -6.56 27.65 -11.56
N TYR A 35 -6.40 26.34 -11.69
CA TYR A 35 -6.57 25.38 -10.58
C TYR A 35 -5.28 24.61 -10.33
N LEU A 36 -4.88 24.53 -9.07
CA LEU A 36 -3.69 23.85 -8.61
C LEU A 36 -4.04 22.64 -7.74
N HIS A 37 -3.31 21.54 -7.95
CA HIS A 37 -3.33 20.38 -7.08
C HIS A 37 -2.26 20.52 -6.00
N LYS A 38 -2.65 20.66 -4.74
CA LYS A 38 -1.74 20.77 -3.59
C LYS A 38 -1.90 19.59 -2.64
N LEU A 39 -0.80 19.09 -2.11
CA LEU A 39 -0.81 18.13 -0.99
C LEU A 39 -0.89 18.89 0.34
N VAL A 40 -1.60 18.33 1.30
CA VAL A 40 -1.75 18.88 2.65
C VAL A 40 -1.61 17.79 3.70
N LYS A 41 -1.00 18.13 4.84
CA LYS A 41 -0.97 17.30 6.04
C LYS A 41 -0.99 18.19 7.26
N VAL A 42 -2.05 18.10 8.05
CA VAL A 42 -2.17 18.84 9.31
C VAL A 42 -1.32 18.13 10.37
N LYS A 43 -0.22 18.74 10.83
CA LYS A 43 0.78 18.10 11.70
C LYS A 43 0.48 18.23 13.20
N ARG A 44 -0.77 17.99 13.60
CA ARG A 44 -1.22 17.95 15.00
C ARG A 44 -2.48 17.08 15.13
N PRO A 45 -2.78 16.53 16.32
CA PRO A 45 -4.08 15.91 16.58
C PRO A 45 -5.21 16.91 16.30
N LEU A 46 -6.16 16.49 15.46
CA LEU A 46 -7.29 17.29 15.01
C LEU A 46 -8.62 16.58 15.27
N LEU A 47 -8.64 15.26 15.15
CA LEU A 47 -9.83 14.43 15.17
C LEU A 47 -9.69 13.31 16.19
N ARG A 48 -10.82 12.85 16.73
CA ARG A 48 -10.86 11.67 17.62
C ARG A 48 -12.18 10.94 17.49
N VAL A 49 -12.13 9.61 17.41
CA VAL A 49 -13.31 8.73 17.50
C VAL A 49 -13.32 8.11 18.90
N PRO A 50 -14.09 8.64 19.87
CA PRO A 50 -14.09 8.09 21.23
C PRO A 50 -14.89 6.78 21.31
N THR A 51 -14.45 5.83 22.13
CA THR A 51 -15.28 4.67 22.48
C THR A 51 -16.42 5.04 23.44
N LEU A 52 -17.48 4.24 23.44
CA LEU A 52 -18.51 4.30 24.48
C LEU A 52 -17.94 3.72 25.78
N ALA A 53 -18.15 4.43 26.90
CA ALA A 53 -17.69 3.96 28.20
C ALA A 53 -18.35 2.62 28.60
N ILE A 54 -17.54 1.67 29.09
CA ILE A 54 -17.99 0.33 29.51
C ILE A 54 -19.13 0.33 30.55
N HIS A 55 -19.26 1.41 31.33
CA HIS A 55 -20.36 1.56 32.29
C HIS A 55 -21.74 1.62 31.61
N LEU A 56 -21.77 2.08 30.35
CA LEU A 56 -22.95 2.20 29.49
C LEU A 56 -23.10 1.02 28.52
N ASP A 57 -22.04 0.22 28.33
CA ASP A 57 -22.06 -1.06 27.62
C ASP A 57 -21.28 -2.11 28.42
N ARG A 58 -21.99 -2.78 29.33
CA ARG A 58 -21.39 -3.77 30.23
C ARG A 58 -21.10 -5.10 29.57
N THR A 59 -21.58 -5.34 28.34
CA THR A 59 -21.42 -6.62 27.65
C THR A 59 -20.37 -6.58 26.54
N VAL A 60 -19.80 -5.41 26.21
CA VAL A 60 -18.76 -5.23 25.16
C VAL A 60 -17.62 -6.25 25.20
N ASN A 61 -17.11 -6.62 26.38
CA ASN A 61 -16.01 -7.58 26.50
C ASN A 61 -16.44 -9.05 26.36
N LYS A 62 -17.74 -9.34 26.52
CA LYS A 62 -18.32 -10.67 26.33
C LYS A 62 -18.81 -10.86 24.91
N ASP A 63 -19.47 -9.86 24.35
CA ASP A 63 -20.13 -9.93 23.04
C ASP A 63 -19.20 -9.46 21.91
N GLY A 64 -18.12 -8.77 22.25
CA GLY A 64 -17.17 -8.13 21.34
C GLY A 64 -17.56 -6.70 20.98
N PHE A 65 -16.57 -5.84 20.78
CA PHE A 65 -16.79 -4.47 20.31
C PHE A 65 -17.13 -4.46 18.82
N LYS A 66 -18.40 -4.18 18.51
CA LYS A 66 -18.97 -4.22 17.15
C LYS A 66 -19.58 -2.86 16.79
N PRO A 67 -18.75 -1.83 16.52
CA PRO A 67 -19.27 -0.50 16.19
C PRO A 67 -20.02 -0.53 14.85
N ASN A 68 -21.15 0.20 14.78
CA ASN A 68 -21.77 0.52 13.50
C ASN A 68 -20.87 1.53 12.77
N LEU A 69 -20.42 1.21 11.56
CA LEU A 69 -19.41 2.00 10.86
C LEU A 69 -19.96 3.35 10.36
N GLU A 70 -21.27 3.49 10.18
CA GLU A 70 -21.90 4.75 9.80
C GLU A 70 -22.08 5.66 11.01
N THR A 71 -22.63 5.14 12.11
CA THR A 71 -23.06 5.97 13.24
C THR A 71 -22.04 6.09 14.36
N HIS A 72 -21.10 5.15 14.48
CA HIS A 72 -20.14 5.10 15.61
C HIS A 72 -18.70 5.41 15.20
N LEU A 73 -18.38 5.55 13.91
CA LEU A 73 -17.02 5.87 13.42
C LEU A 73 -16.82 7.37 13.13
N ILE A 74 -17.78 8.22 13.51
CA ILE A 74 -17.74 9.65 13.20
C ILE A 74 -16.79 10.38 14.16
N PRO A 75 -15.69 10.98 13.69
CA PRO A 75 -14.77 11.71 14.54
C PRO A 75 -15.32 13.06 15.02
N LEU A 76 -14.99 13.38 16.27
CA LEU A 76 -15.13 14.71 16.84
C LEU A 76 -14.09 15.66 16.24
N LEU A 77 -14.50 16.90 15.99
CA LEU A 77 -13.63 17.98 15.51
C LEU A 77 -13.58 19.13 16.51
N ALA A 78 -14.75 19.61 16.94
CA ALA A 78 -14.91 20.70 17.90
C ALA A 78 -16.28 20.63 18.58
N THR A 79 -16.42 21.30 19.73
CA THR A 79 -17.66 21.35 20.54
C THR A 79 -18.56 22.55 20.22
N LYS A 80 -17.99 23.63 19.67
CA LYS A 80 -18.71 24.82 19.22
C LYS A 80 -18.20 25.21 17.82
N PRO A 81 -19.07 25.61 16.88
CA PRO A 81 -18.64 26.51 15.82
C PRO A 81 -18.34 27.84 16.50
N GLU A 82 -17.08 28.28 16.55
CA GLU A 82 -16.87 29.72 16.68
C GLU A 82 -17.54 30.34 15.46
N GLU A 83 -18.49 31.24 15.69
CA GLU A 83 -18.99 32.13 14.65
C GLU A 83 -17.79 32.99 14.23
N THR A 84 -16.95 32.46 13.34
CA THR A 84 -16.00 33.27 12.59
C THR A 84 -16.85 34.34 11.94
N SER A 85 -16.66 35.58 12.38
CA SER A 85 -17.31 36.79 11.90
C SER A 85 -17.01 36.98 10.42
N VAL A 86 -17.73 36.25 9.57
CA VAL A 86 -17.90 36.62 8.18
C VAL A 86 -18.95 37.72 8.23
N ASP A 87 -18.52 38.96 7.99
CA ASP A 87 -19.37 40.15 8.01
C ASP A 87 -20.72 39.86 7.35
N SER A 88 -21.77 40.01 8.13
CA SER A 88 -23.14 39.60 7.85
C SER A 88 -23.85 40.51 6.85
N ASN A 89 -23.19 40.91 5.75
CA ASN A 89 -23.77 41.79 4.72
C ASN A 89 -24.01 41.15 3.35
N ASP A 90 -23.55 39.92 3.10
CA ASP A 90 -23.88 39.20 1.85
C ASP A 90 -24.77 37.97 2.12
N LYS A 91 -26.03 38.23 2.49
CA LYS A 91 -27.11 37.24 2.50
C LYS A 91 -27.60 36.93 1.08
N LYS A 92 -26.72 36.55 0.17
CA LYS A 92 -27.09 35.98 -1.14
C LYS A 92 -26.28 34.73 -1.41
N ALA A 93 -26.99 33.60 -1.41
CA ALA A 93 -26.54 32.25 -1.74
C ALA A 93 -25.61 31.56 -0.72
N VAL A 94 -26.14 31.23 0.47
CA VAL A 94 -25.56 30.14 1.27
C VAL A 94 -25.92 28.83 0.57
N SER A 95 -25.13 28.43 -0.43
CA SER A 95 -25.05 27.03 -0.82
C SER A 95 -24.80 26.21 0.45
N LYS A 96 -25.58 25.15 0.71
CA LYS A 96 -25.37 24.27 1.87
C LYS A 96 -23.88 23.92 1.96
N ALA A 97 -23.19 24.43 2.98
CA ALA A 97 -21.77 24.17 3.15
C ALA A 97 -21.57 22.65 3.29
N VAL A 98 -20.83 22.06 2.34
CA VAL A 98 -20.61 20.61 2.26
C VAL A 98 -19.77 20.12 3.45
N HIS A 99 -18.90 20.98 3.98
CA HIS A 99 -18.02 20.70 5.10
C HIS A 99 -18.17 21.73 6.22
N HIS A 100 -17.80 21.34 7.43
CA HIS A 100 -17.76 22.25 8.57
C HIS A 100 -16.74 23.39 8.33
N PRO A 101 -17.09 24.68 8.52
CA PRO A 101 -16.20 25.81 8.21
C PRO A 101 -14.83 25.72 8.88
N LEU A 102 -14.78 25.28 10.14
CA LEU A 102 -13.52 25.08 10.87
C LEU A 102 -12.55 24.11 10.18
N LEU A 103 -13.05 23.05 9.51
CA LEU A 103 -12.18 22.14 8.76
C LEU A 103 -11.55 22.85 7.57
N ILE A 104 -12.36 23.61 6.81
CA ILE A 104 -11.89 24.37 5.66
C ILE A 104 -10.89 25.44 6.10
N GLN A 105 -11.14 26.11 7.23
CA GLN A 105 -10.21 27.09 7.79
C GLN A 105 -8.86 26.46 8.17
N VAL A 106 -8.86 25.30 8.83
CA VAL A 106 -7.62 24.59 9.17
C VAL A 106 -6.83 24.22 7.91
N LEU A 107 -7.51 23.81 6.84
CA LEU A 107 -6.85 23.49 5.56
C LEU A 107 -6.33 24.74 4.86
N SER A 108 -7.09 25.84 4.88
CA SER A 108 -6.68 27.10 4.27
C SER A 108 -5.46 27.69 4.95
N ASP A 109 -5.41 27.60 6.29
CA ASP A 109 -4.26 28.04 7.10
C ASP A 109 -3.02 27.19 6.78
N GLU A 110 -3.16 25.86 6.68
CA GLU A 110 -2.06 24.95 6.34
C GLU A 110 -1.55 25.17 4.89
N LEU A 111 -2.43 25.59 3.97
CA LEU A 111 -2.11 25.83 2.55
C LEU A 111 -1.70 27.28 2.24
N GLY A 112 -1.89 28.21 3.17
CA GLY A 112 -1.68 29.64 2.96
C GLY A 112 -2.56 30.25 1.87
N CYS A 113 -3.83 29.83 1.76
CA CYS A 113 -4.79 30.39 0.80
C CYS A 113 -6.09 30.83 1.48
N SER A 114 -7.02 31.46 0.74
CA SER A 114 -8.36 31.75 1.28
C SER A 114 -9.17 30.46 1.38
N ALA A 115 -10.06 30.37 2.37
CA ALA A 115 -11.06 29.30 2.48
C ALA A 115 -11.96 29.23 1.22
N SER A 116 -12.22 30.38 0.58
CA SER A 116 -12.98 30.46 -0.67
C SER A 116 -12.27 29.86 -1.89
N ASP A 117 -10.95 29.69 -1.81
CA ASP A 117 -10.14 29.19 -2.93
C ASP A 117 -10.08 27.66 -2.93
N ILE A 118 -10.51 27.00 -1.86
CA ILE A 118 -10.58 25.54 -1.76
C ILE A 118 -11.79 25.04 -2.56
N MET A 119 -11.51 24.40 -3.69
CA MET A 119 -12.54 23.94 -4.64
C MET A 119 -12.97 22.50 -4.39
N ASN A 120 -12.04 21.65 -3.97
CA ASN A 120 -12.28 20.24 -3.71
C ASN A 120 -11.22 19.68 -2.76
N ILE A 121 -11.57 18.68 -1.95
CA ILE A 121 -10.69 18.01 -1.01
C ILE A 121 -10.84 16.50 -1.13
N GLU A 122 -9.72 15.77 -1.04
CA GLU A 122 -9.69 14.33 -0.84
C GLU A 122 -8.66 14.06 0.26
N LEU A 123 -9.16 13.68 1.43
CA LEU A 123 -8.36 13.59 2.65
C LEU A 123 -8.54 12.22 3.29
N ASN A 124 -7.42 11.61 3.66
CA ASN A 124 -7.38 10.43 4.51
C ASN A 124 -7.19 10.86 5.97
N LEU A 125 -7.89 10.20 6.88
CA LEU A 125 -7.54 10.27 8.29
C LEU A 125 -6.25 9.49 8.54
N CYS A 126 -5.42 9.97 9.46
CA CYS A 126 -4.18 9.31 9.82
C CYS A 126 -3.88 9.45 11.32
N ASP A 127 -3.33 8.39 11.91
CA ASP A 127 -2.77 8.44 13.27
C ASP A 127 -1.58 9.42 13.31
N THR A 128 -1.55 10.26 14.33
CA THR A 128 -0.48 11.22 14.56
C THR A 128 0.72 10.62 15.28
N GLN A 129 0.56 9.44 15.89
CA GLN A 129 1.65 8.74 16.55
C GLN A 129 2.75 8.34 15.54
N PRO A 130 3.98 8.87 15.66
CA PRO A 130 5.07 8.50 14.74
C PRO A 130 5.36 7.01 14.75
N SER A 131 5.81 6.50 13.61
CA SER A 131 6.36 5.15 13.52
C SER A 131 7.63 5.04 14.37
N CYS A 132 7.86 3.92 15.02
CA CYS A 132 9.02 3.73 15.89
C CYS A 132 9.52 2.29 15.87
N LEU A 133 10.77 2.10 16.32
CA LEU A 133 11.24 0.79 16.73
C LEU A 133 10.66 0.46 18.12
N GLY A 134 10.45 -0.84 18.38
CA GLY A 134 9.96 -1.32 19.66
C GLY A 134 10.30 -2.79 19.94
N GLY A 135 9.78 -3.29 21.06
CA GLY A 135 10.20 -4.56 21.64
C GLY A 135 11.43 -4.40 22.55
N GLY A 136 11.71 -5.40 23.37
CA GLY A 136 12.82 -5.36 24.34
C GLY A 136 14.19 -5.11 23.69
N ASN A 137 14.37 -5.54 22.45
CA ASN A 137 15.61 -5.38 21.67
C ASN A 137 15.51 -4.34 20.54
N ASN A 138 14.45 -3.52 20.49
CA ASN A 138 14.16 -2.66 19.34
C ASN A 138 14.22 -3.43 18.01
N GLU A 139 13.56 -4.58 17.96
CA GLU A 139 13.58 -5.54 16.84
C GLU A 139 12.32 -5.45 15.95
N PHE A 140 11.29 -4.76 16.42
CA PHE A 140 10.04 -4.56 15.69
C PHE A 140 9.92 -3.13 15.17
N ILE A 141 9.21 -2.97 14.07
CA ILE A 141 8.72 -1.68 13.57
C ILE A 141 7.23 -1.58 13.90
N PHE A 142 6.85 -0.57 14.68
CA PHE A 142 5.44 -0.23 14.91
C PHE A 142 5.08 0.97 14.03
N SER A 143 4.20 0.77 13.06
CA SER A 143 3.86 1.81 12.08
C SER A 143 2.45 1.62 11.55
N GLY A 144 1.76 2.72 11.23
CA GLY A 144 0.61 2.63 10.33
C GLY A 144 1.07 2.44 8.89
N ARG A 145 0.28 1.70 8.10
CA ARG A 145 0.44 1.54 6.65
C ARG A 145 1.74 0.81 6.25
N LEU A 146 2.23 -0.12 7.07
CA LEU A 146 3.23 -1.08 6.61
C LEU A 146 2.69 -1.80 5.37
N ASP A 147 1.42 -2.21 5.44
CA ASP A 147 0.62 -2.59 4.29
C ASP A 147 0.20 -1.34 3.48
N ASN A 148 0.71 -1.11 2.27
CA ASN A 148 1.85 -1.77 1.62
C ASN A 148 3.03 -0.80 1.36
N LEU A 149 3.16 0.26 2.16
CA LEU A 149 4.27 1.22 2.02
C LEU A 149 5.63 0.58 2.31
N ALA A 150 5.67 -0.50 3.11
CA ALA A 150 6.92 -1.22 3.37
C ALA A 150 7.47 -1.89 2.10
N SER A 151 6.65 -2.63 1.35
CA SER A 151 7.08 -3.23 0.08
C SER A 151 7.35 -2.17 -0.98
N SER A 152 6.51 -1.13 -1.03
CA SER A 152 6.69 0.00 -1.96
C SER A 152 8.04 0.71 -1.74
N TYR A 153 8.39 0.95 -0.48
CA TYR A 153 9.69 1.50 -0.10
C TYR A 153 10.83 0.59 -0.53
N CYS A 154 10.76 -0.71 -0.20
CA CYS A 154 11.81 -1.66 -0.52
C CYS A 154 12.01 -1.79 -2.04
N ALA A 155 10.93 -1.87 -2.82
CA ALA A 155 10.99 -2.00 -4.28
C ALA A 155 11.61 -0.76 -4.92
N LEU A 156 11.14 0.44 -4.56
CA LEU A 156 11.68 1.70 -5.09
C LEU A 156 13.16 1.87 -4.70
N ARG A 157 13.50 1.62 -3.43
CA ARG A 157 14.86 1.77 -2.94
C ARG A 157 15.81 0.77 -3.60
N ALA A 158 15.38 -0.48 -3.78
CA ALA A 158 16.14 -1.50 -4.49
C ALA A 158 16.38 -1.13 -5.95
N LEU A 159 15.38 -0.59 -6.65
CA LEU A 159 15.55 -0.13 -8.03
C LEU A 159 16.63 0.95 -8.11
N VAL A 160 16.51 2.01 -7.29
CA VAL A 160 17.46 3.12 -7.24
C VAL A 160 18.88 2.62 -6.95
N ASP A 161 19.05 1.83 -5.89
CA ASP A 161 20.37 1.35 -5.46
C ASP A 161 20.94 0.24 -6.36
N SER A 162 20.14 -0.37 -7.23
CA SER A 162 20.62 -1.28 -8.27
C SER A 162 21.23 -0.54 -9.47
N CYS A 163 21.00 0.78 -9.57
CA CYS A 163 21.37 1.62 -10.71
C CYS A 163 22.32 2.77 -10.31
N GLY A 164 23.14 2.58 -9.26
CA GLY A 164 23.99 3.64 -8.70
C GLY A 164 25.12 4.11 -9.62
N SER A 165 25.56 3.27 -10.56
CA SER A 165 26.61 3.57 -11.54
C SER A 165 26.26 3.05 -12.94
N PRO A 166 26.80 3.63 -14.02
CA PRO A 166 26.60 3.13 -15.38
C PRO A 166 27.03 1.66 -15.57
N SER A 167 28.04 1.20 -14.83
CA SER A 167 28.50 -0.19 -14.86
C SER A 167 27.44 -1.18 -14.38
N ASP A 168 26.54 -0.78 -13.47
CA ASP A 168 25.51 -1.67 -12.91
C ASP A 168 24.44 -2.11 -13.93
N LEU A 169 24.35 -1.38 -15.05
CA LEU A 169 23.45 -1.66 -16.17
C LEU A 169 24.19 -2.11 -17.43
N SER A 170 25.53 -2.12 -17.43
CA SER A 170 26.34 -2.38 -18.63
C SER A 170 26.15 -3.80 -19.21
N THR A 171 25.84 -4.77 -18.34
CA THR A 171 25.54 -6.16 -18.70
C THR A 171 24.06 -6.48 -18.61
N GLU A 172 23.20 -5.49 -18.33
CA GLU A 172 21.76 -5.70 -18.24
C GLU A 172 21.14 -5.68 -19.64
N HIS A 173 20.28 -6.66 -19.89
CA HIS A 173 19.59 -6.81 -21.17
C HIS A 173 18.07 -6.62 -21.04
N ALA A 174 17.55 -6.52 -19.81
CA ALA A 174 16.16 -6.23 -19.50
C ALA A 174 15.97 -4.77 -19.06
N VAL A 175 14.71 -4.34 -18.98
CA VAL A 175 14.35 -3.06 -18.35
C VAL A 175 14.00 -3.32 -16.89
N ARG A 176 14.68 -2.64 -15.97
CA ARG A 176 14.30 -2.64 -14.55
C ARG A 176 13.20 -1.62 -14.33
N MET A 177 12.12 -2.05 -13.67
CA MET A 177 10.92 -1.23 -13.50
C MET A 177 10.30 -1.48 -12.13
N VAL A 178 9.71 -0.42 -11.56
CA VAL A 178 8.80 -0.47 -10.41
C VAL A 178 7.51 0.22 -10.84
N ALA A 179 6.36 -0.36 -10.48
CA ALA A 179 5.05 0.27 -10.60
C ALA A 179 4.35 0.19 -9.24
N LEU A 180 3.90 1.34 -8.72
CA LEU A 180 3.20 1.47 -7.44
C LEU A 180 1.78 1.93 -7.74
N PHE A 181 0.79 1.13 -7.34
CA PHE A 181 -0.61 1.35 -7.69
C PHE A 181 -1.41 1.81 -6.46
N ASP A 182 -2.43 2.62 -6.73
CA ASP A 182 -3.45 2.97 -5.75
C ASP A 182 -4.61 1.95 -5.85
N ASN A 183 -5.58 2.03 -4.94
CA ASN A 183 -6.84 1.29 -5.00
C ASN A 183 -6.79 -0.25 -4.92
N GLU A 184 -5.65 -0.82 -4.54
CA GLU A 184 -5.52 -2.25 -4.27
C GLU A 184 -6.58 -2.74 -3.27
N GLU A 185 -6.68 -2.04 -2.14
CA GLU A 185 -7.59 -2.31 -1.01
C GLU A 185 -9.08 -2.30 -1.36
N VAL A 186 -9.43 -1.78 -2.54
CA VAL A 186 -10.81 -1.71 -3.05
C VAL A 186 -10.98 -2.43 -4.39
N GLY A 187 -10.01 -3.28 -4.76
CA GLY A 187 -10.11 -4.20 -5.91
C GLY A 187 -9.31 -3.79 -7.15
N SER A 188 -8.60 -2.66 -7.13
CA SER A 188 -7.77 -2.14 -8.24
C SER A 188 -8.50 -1.72 -9.52
N ASP A 189 -9.84 -1.70 -9.51
CA ASP A 189 -10.69 -1.29 -10.64
C ASP A 189 -10.84 0.24 -10.73
N SER A 190 -9.71 0.92 -10.99
CA SER A 190 -9.67 2.38 -11.19
C SER A 190 -8.69 2.75 -12.30
N TYR A 191 -8.64 4.04 -12.69
CA TYR A 191 -7.71 4.49 -13.74
C TYR A 191 -6.24 4.49 -13.28
N GLN A 192 -5.99 4.49 -11.97
CA GLN A 192 -4.66 4.45 -11.36
C GLN A 192 -4.34 3.13 -10.65
N GLY A 193 -5.30 2.20 -10.58
CA GLY A 193 -5.13 0.89 -9.96
C GLY A 193 -4.43 -0.11 -10.87
N ALA A 194 -4.10 -1.29 -10.31
CA ALA A 194 -3.43 -2.35 -11.06
C ALA A 194 -4.28 -2.97 -12.19
N GLY A 195 -5.61 -2.80 -12.15
CA GLY A 195 -6.50 -3.18 -13.25
C GLY A 195 -6.41 -2.22 -14.46
N ALA A 196 -5.78 -1.05 -14.30
CA ALA A 196 -5.64 -0.09 -15.38
C ALA A 196 -4.62 -0.55 -16.43
N PRO A 197 -4.80 -0.18 -17.71
CA PRO A 197 -3.84 -0.50 -18.77
C PRO A 197 -2.53 0.31 -18.66
N THR A 198 -2.42 1.23 -17.70
CA THR A 198 -1.34 2.21 -17.56
C THR A 198 0.04 1.58 -17.56
N MET A 199 0.24 0.49 -16.80
CA MET A 199 1.53 -0.22 -16.75
C MET A 199 1.91 -0.80 -18.12
N PHE A 200 0.96 -1.49 -18.77
CA PHE A 200 1.21 -2.15 -20.05
C PHE A 200 1.40 -1.15 -21.19
N GLN A 201 0.66 -0.04 -21.16
CA GLN A 201 0.86 1.07 -22.09
C GLN A 201 2.22 1.75 -21.89
N ALA A 202 2.70 1.90 -20.66
CA ALA A 202 4.04 2.40 -20.38
C ALA A 202 5.12 1.45 -20.94
N ILE A 203 5.00 0.13 -20.68
CA ILE A 203 5.92 -0.88 -21.23
C ILE A 203 5.92 -0.82 -22.76
N ARG A 204 4.74 -0.75 -23.40
CA ARG A 204 4.64 -0.63 -24.86
C ARG A 204 5.39 0.58 -25.39
N ARG A 205 5.17 1.76 -24.79
CA ARG A 205 5.85 3.00 -25.19
C ARG A 205 7.37 2.92 -25.01
N VAL A 206 7.84 2.26 -23.94
CA VAL A 206 9.28 2.01 -23.73
C VAL A 206 9.84 1.10 -24.82
N VAL A 207 9.16 -0.02 -25.11
CA VAL A 207 9.56 -0.94 -26.18
C VAL A 207 9.62 -0.22 -27.52
N ASP A 208 8.57 0.52 -27.89
CA ASP A 208 8.48 1.26 -29.15
C ASP A 208 9.62 2.30 -29.29
N SER A 209 9.98 2.96 -28.19
CA SER A 209 11.05 3.97 -28.16
C SER A 209 12.45 3.36 -28.33
N LEU A 210 12.65 2.14 -27.82
CA LEU A 210 13.94 1.43 -27.88
C LEU A 210 14.08 0.60 -29.16
N SER A 211 12.98 0.22 -29.81
CA SER A 211 13.00 -0.48 -31.08
C SER A 211 13.29 0.47 -32.25
N HIS A 212 14.57 0.71 -32.53
CA HIS A 212 15.01 1.60 -33.64
C HIS A 212 14.88 0.99 -35.04
N LYS A 213 14.44 -0.26 -35.18
CA LYS A 213 14.23 -0.94 -36.46
C LYS A 213 12.85 -1.59 -36.48
N TYR A 214 12.22 -1.61 -37.66
CA TYR A 214 11.01 -2.37 -37.92
C TYR A 214 11.32 -3.86 -37.71
N ILE A 215 11.21 -4.34 -36.47
CA ILE A 215 11.25 -5.76 -36.18
C ILE A 215 9.83 -6.24 -36.46
N GLY A 216 9.68 -7.18 -37.40
CA GLY A 216 8.41 -7.84 -37.70
C GLY A 216 7.70 -8.32 -36.43
N GLU A 217 6.41 -8.66 -36.58
CA GLU A 217 5.44 -8.91 -35.51
C GLU A 217 6.01 -9.09 -34.08
N SER A 218 5.55 -8.16 -33.23
CA SER A 218 5.49 -8.16 -31.77
C SER A 218 6.77 -8.10 -30.92
N ALA A 219 7.56 -7.02 -31.06
CA ALA A 219 8.59 -6.68 -30.05
C ALA A 219 8.01 -6.57 -28.63
N PHE A 220 6.82 -6.00 -28.47
CA PHE A 220 6.11 -5.94 -27.20
C PHE A 220 5.76 -7.33 -26.65
N ASP A 221 5.12 -8.20 -27.45
CA ASP A 221 4.72 -9.52 -26.95
C ASP A 221 5.94 -10.39 -26.59
N ARG A 222 7.04 -10.29 -27.36
CA ARG A 222 8.31 -10.95 -26.99
C ARG A 222 8.89 -10.39 -25.70
N ALA A 223 8.81 -9.08 -25.47
CA ALA A 223 9.24 -8.48 -24.21
C ALA A 223 8.38 -9.00 -23.05
N ILE A 224 7.06 -9.02 -23.19
CA ILE A 224 6.13 -9.57 -22.20
C ILE A 224 6.46 -11.02 -21.85
N ARG A 225 6.72 -11.89 -22.84
CA ARG A 225 7.08 -13.29 -22.59
C ARG A 225 8.43 -13.47 -21.89
N LYS A 226 9.36 -12.52 -22.06
CA LYS A 226 10.66 -12.51 -21.36
C LYS A 226 10.63 -11.79 -20.02
N SER A 227 9.55 -11.09 -19.70
CA SER A 227 9.40 -10.37 -18.44
C SER A 227 9.07 -11.30 -17.28
N PHE A 228 9.38 -10.81 -16.08
CA PHE A 228 9.00 -11.40 -14.81
C PHE A 228 8.56 -10.30 -13.86
N LEU A 229 7.45 -10.53 -13.17
CA LEU A 229 6.86 -9.59 -12.23
C LEU A 229 7.00 -10.12 -10.81
N VAL A 230 7.52 -9.27 -9.92
CA VAL A 230 7.46 -9.50 -8.47
C VAL A 230 6.31 -8.66 -7.94
N SER A 231 5.19 -9.32 -7.61
CA SER A 231 4.07 -8.74 -6.88
C SER A 231 4.45 -8.71 -5.39
N ALA A 232 4.90 -7.56 -4.95
CA ALA A 232 5.41 -7.35 -3.59
C ALA A 232 4.31 -6.75 -2.71
N ASP A 233 3.81 -7.54 -1.78
CA ASP A 233 2.75 -7.16 -0.86
C ASP A 233 2.88 -7.94 0.44
N MET A 234 2.52 -7.34 1.58
CA MET A 234 2.79 -7.88 2.91
C MET A 234 2.25 -9.31 3.10
N ALA A 235 2.80 -10.05 4.06
CA ALA A 235 2.43 -11.43 4.35
C ALA A 235 2.01 -11.59 5.81
N HIS A 236 1.10 -12.52 6.07
CA HIS A 236 0.66 -12.83 7.43
C HIS A 236 1.74 -13.64 8.17
N GLY A 237 2.45 -12.98 9.10
CA GLY A 237 3.28 -13.67 10.08
C GLY A 237 2.43 -14.55 11.00
N VAL A 238 2.99 -15.65 11.50
CA VAL A 238 2.31 -16.52 12.46
C VAL A 238 2.04 -15.74 13.74
N HIS A 239 0.78 -15.61 14.12
CA HIS A 239 0.40 -14.87 15.30
C HIS A 239 0.52 -15.77 16.54
N PRO A 240 1.35 -15.45 17.55
CA PRO A 240 1.60 -16.36 18.68
C PRO A 240 0.34 -16.67 19.50
N ASN A 241 -0.60 -15.72 19.58
CA ASN A 241 -1.88 -15.93 20.28
C ASN A 241 -2.99 -16.59 19.42
N PHE A 242 -2.76 -16.79 18.12
CA PHE A 242 -3.76 -17.31 17.18
C PHE A 242 -3.09 -18.24 16.15
N MET A 243 -2.16 -19.10 16.60
CA MET A 243 -1.37 -19.97 15.72
C MET A 243 -2.25 -20.95 14.91
N ASP A 244 -3.45 -21.28 15.41
CA ASP A 244 -4.42 -22.13 14.74
C ASP A 244 -4.92 -21.56 13.41
N LYS A 245 -4.71 -20.26 13.14
CA LYS A 245 -5.11 -19.59 11.89
C LYS A 245 -4.16 -19.84 10.73
N HIS A 246 -2.96 -20.35 10.97
CA HIS A 246 -2.01 -20.72 9.92
C HIS A 246 -2.06 -22.21 9.62
N GLU A 247 -1.66 -22.59 8.41
CA GLU A 247 -1.38 -23.99 8.09
C GLU A 247 -0.12 -24.44 8.86
N ASP A 248 -0.08 -25.69 9.32
CA ASP A 248 0.92 -26.16 10.30
C ASP A 248 2.37 -26.08 9.81
N HIS A 249 2.60 -26.20 8.50
CA HIS A 249 3.92 -26.20 7.87
C HIS A 249 4.25 -24.90 7.13
N HIS A 250 3.31 -23.96 7.05
CA HIS A 250 3.48 -22.69 6.33
C HIS A 250 3.19 -21.50 7.27
N ARG A 251 4.09 -21.33 8.25
CA ARG A 251 3.99 -20.34 9.35
C ARG A 251 5.13 -19.33 9.26
N PRO A 252 5.01 -18.28 8.43
CA PRO A 252 6.06 -17.29 8.31
C PRO A 252 6.34 -16.63 9.67
N GLU A 253 7.60 -16.65 10.08
CA GLU A 253 8.08 -15.98 11.28
C GLU A 253 8.71 -14.64 10.88
N MET A 254 8.59 -13.61 11.74
CA MET A 254 9.34 -12.38 11.54
C MET A 254 10.85 -12.64 11.63
N GLN A 255 11.63 -11.87 10.89
CA GLN A 255 13.09 -11.91 10.84
C GLN A 255 13.66 -13.22 10.28
N LYS A 256 12.83 -14.04 9.61
CA LYS A 256 13.22 -15.34 9.04
C LYS A 256 13.23 -15.38 7.51
N GLY A 257 12.96 -14.25 6.86
CA GLY A 257 13.12 -14.11 5.43
C GLY A 257 11.86 -13.71 4.68
N LEU A 258 12.04 -13.34 3.41
CA LEU A 258 10.96 -12.88 2.55
C LEU A 258 10.00 -14.05 2.28
N VAL A 259 8.71 -13.82 2.43
CA VAL A 259 7.67 -14.84 2.33
C VAL A 259 7.22 -14.97 0.89
N ILE A 260 7.24 -16.17 0.32
CA ILE A 260 6.67 -16.48 -0.99
C ILE A 260 5.25 -17.01 -0.77
N LYS A 261 4.27 -16.36 -1.40
CA LYS A 261 2.84 -16.58 -1.16
C LYS A 261 2.26 -17.49 -2.24
N HIS A 262 1.67 -18.61 -1.83
CA HIS A 262 1.13 -19.63 -2.71
C HIS A 262 -0.38 -19.80 -2.50
N ASN A 263 -1.15 -19.86 -3.60
CA ASN A 263 -2.56 -20.23 -3.56
C ASN A 263 -3.01 -20.80 -4.91
N ALA A 264 -3.40 -22.08 -4.95
CA ALA A 264 -3.77 -22.76 -6.19
C ALA A 264 -4.99 -22.12 -6.90
N ASN A 265 -5.89 -21.46 -6.14
CA ASN A 265 -7.05 -20.74 -6.67
C ASN A 265 -6.69 -19.34 -7.22
N GLN A 266 -5.40 -19.08 -7.47
CA GLN A 266 -4.90 -17.84 -8.07
C GLN A 266 -5.27 -16.59 -7.28
N ARG A 267 -5.34 -16.71 -5.94
CA ARG A 267 -5.34 -15.54 -5.04
C ARG A 267 -3.96 -14.87 -4.98
N TYR A 268 -2.93 -15.64 -5.33
CA TYR A 268 -1.56 -15.24 -5.59
C TYR A 268 -1.16 -15.86 -6.94
N ALA A 269 -0.39 -15.15 -7.76
CA ALA A 269 0.01 -15.58 -9.10
C ALA A 269 1.24 -16.53 -9.09
N THR A 270 1.80 -16.80 -7.91
CA THR A 270 2.95 -17.68 -7.75
C THR A 270 2.69 -19.09 -8.28
N SER A 271 3.58 -19.56 -9.16
CA SER A 271 3.63 -20.95 -9.63
C SER A 271 4.92 -21.63 -9.17
N GLY A 272 5.04 -22.94 -9.41
CA GLY A 272 6.28 -23.68 -9.11
C GLY A 272 7.50 -23.10 -9.83
N VAL A 273 7.33 -22.66 -11.09
CA VAL A 273 8.41 -22.06 -11.89
C VAL A 273 8.79 -20.69 -11.35
N THR A 274 7.82 -19.83 -11.03
CA THR A 274 8.11 -18.46 -10.58
C THR A 274 8.67 -18.43 -9.17
N ALA A 275 8.18 -19.29 -8.28
CA ALA A 275 8.76 -19.49 -6.95
C ALA A 275 10.19 -20.02 -7.02
N PHE A 276 10.47 -21.00 -7.89
CA PHE A 276 11.82 -21.54 -8.07
C PHE A 276 12.81 -20.45 -8.47
N LEU A 277 12.54 -19.72 -9.56
CA LEU A 277 13.42 -18.66 -10.04
C LEU A 277 13.68 -17.58 -8.99
N PHE A 278 12.64 -17.16 -8.27
CA PHE A 278 12.75 -16.14 -7.24
C PHE A 278 13.53 -16.63 -6.01
N LYS A 279 13.43 -17.92 -5.66
CA LYS A 279 14.26 -18.53 -4.61
C LYS A 279 15.72 -18.67 -5.03
N GLU A 280 16.00 -18.96 -6.29
CA GLU A 280 17.38 -19.02 -6.80
C GLU A 280 18.08 -17.66 -6.73
N VAL A 281 17.34 -16.56 -6.93
CA VAL A 281 17.85 -15.19 -6.65
C VAL A 281 18.27 -15.08 -5.18
N GLY A 282 17.42 -15.48 -4.24
CA GLY A 282 17.73 -15.45 -2.82
C GLY A 282 18.96 -16.28 -2.46
N LYS A 283 19.01 -17.53 -2.93
CA LYS A 283 20.16 -18.44 -2.69
C LYS A 283 21.46 -17.88 -3.22
N ALA A 284 21.48 -17.29 -4.42
CA ALA A 284 22.67 -16.71 -5.01
C ALA A 284 23.26 -15.56 -4.18
N HIS A 285 22.45 -14.93 -3.33
CA HIS A 285 22.83 -13.80 -2.47
C HIS A 285 22.78 -14.12 -0.97
N ASN A 286 22.63 -15.40 -0.58
CA ASN A 286 22.47 -15.84 0.81
C ASN A 286 21.32 -15.15 1.55
N LEU A 287 20.20 -14.93 0.87
CA LEU A 287 18.99 -14.32 1.42
C LEU A 287 17.95 -15.39 1.75
N PRO A 288 17.44 -15.42 2.98
CA PRO A 288 16.46 -16.42 3.39
C PRO A 288 15.07 -16.12 2.81
N THR A 289 14.34 -17.18 2.51
CA THR A 289 12.94 -17.14 2.07
C THR A 289 12.09 -18.08 2.92
N GLN A 290 10.82 -17.73 3.08
CA GLN A 290 9.81 -18.56 3.74
C GLN A 290 8.66 -18.84 2.78
N GLU A 291 7.80 -19.80 3.13
CA GLU A 291 6.66 -20.19 2.31
C GLU A 291 5.35 -19.91 3.07
N PHE A 292 4.34 -19.43 2.36
CA PHE A 292 3.00 -19.19 2.91
C PHE A 292 1.93 -19.82 2.03
N VAL A 293 1.07 -20.61 2.66
CA VAL A 293 -0.17 -21.15 2.11
C VAL A 293 -1.24 -21.00 3.19
N VAL A 294 -2.45 -20.60 2.80
CA VAL A 294 -3.59 -20.58 3.74
C VAL A 294 -4.08 -21.99 4.01
N ARG A 295 -4.71 -22.20 5.17
CA ARG A 295 -5.44 -23.44 5.41
C ARG A 295 -6.54 -23.62 4.36
N ASN A 296 -6.79 -24.87 3.97
CA ASN A 296 -7.81 -25.19 2.95
C ASN A 296 -9.24 -24.81 3.36
N ASP A 297 -9.52 -24.71 4.67
CA ASP A 297 -10.82 -24.34 5.23
C ASP A 297 -10.99 -22.82 5.44
N MET A 298 -10.03 -22.00 4.98
CA MET A 298 -10.04 -20.54 5.13
C MET A 298 -9.85 -19.84 3.79
N GLY A 299 -10.62 -18.76 3.59
CA GLY A 299 -10.43 -17.85 2.45
C GLY A 299 -9.17 -17.00 2.60
N CYS A 300 -8.71 -16.44 1.48
CA CYS A 300 -7.56 -15.55 1.42
C CYS A 300 -7.91 -14.28 0.62
N GLY A 301 -7.35 -13.14 1.04
CA GLY A 301 -7.27 -11.94 0.20
C GLY A 301 -6.61 -12.25 -1.16
N SER A 302 -6.88 -11.41 -2.16
CA SER A 302 -6.11 -11.41 -3.42
C SER A 302 -5.07 -10.31 -3.34
N THR A 303 -4.13 -10.29 -4.28
CA THR A 303 -3.22 -9.17 -4.49
C THR A 303 -3.37 -8.62 -5.92
N ILE A 304 -2.54 -7.63 -6.28
CA ILE A 304 -2.35 -7.19 -7.67
C ILE A 304 -1.68 -8.23 -8.58
N GLY A 305 -1.05 -9.26 -8.01
CA GLY A 305 -0.28 -10.26 -8.76
C GLY A 305 -1.12 -10.96 -9.82
N PRO A 306 -2.25 -11.62 -9.46
CA PRO A 306 -3.17 -12.22 -10.42
C PRO A 306 -3.77 -11.22 -11.44
N ILE A 307 -4.05 -9.99 -11.00
CA ILE A 307 -4.61 -8.93 -11.86
C ILE A 307 -3.62 -8.60 -13.00
N LEU A 308 -2.37 -8.33 -12.65
CA LEU A 308 -1.33 -7.98 -13.62
C LEU A 308 -0.89 -9.19 -14.46
N ALA A 309 -0.78 -10.38 -13.83
CA ALA A 309 -0.42 -11.61 -14.52
C ALA A 309 -1.44 -11.95 -15.61
N SER A 310 -2.74 -11.90 -15.30
CA SER A 310 -3.80 -12.24 -16.25
C SER A 310 -4.03 -11.18 -17.33
N GLY A 311 -3.69 -9.91 -17.07
CA GLY A 311 -3.86 -8.82 -18.03
C GLY A 311 -3.09 -8.99 -19.34
N VAL A 312 -1.87 -9.53 -19.28
CA VAL A 312 -0.99 -9.72 -20.46
C VAL A 312 -0.17 -11.02 -20.46
N GLY A 313 -0.28 -11.85 -19.43
CA GLY A 313 0.43 -13.13 -19.34
C GLY A 313 1.90 -13.04 -18.92
N ILE A 314 2.26 -12.07 -18.06
CA ILE A 314 3.61 -12.00 -17.46
C ILE A 314 3.72 -13.06 -16.35
N ARG A 315 4.87 -13.76 -16.30
CA ARG A 315 5.21 -14.66 -15.19
C ARG A 315 5.35 -13.86 -13.90
N THR A 316 4.59 -14.23 -12.87
CA THR A 316 4.52 -13.46 -11.63
C THR A 316 4.80 -14.32 -10.41
N VAL A 317 5.51 -13.77 -9.43
CA VAL A 317 5.61 -14.29 -8.07
C VAL A 317 4.99 -13.30 -7.11
N ASP A 318 4.19 -13.77 -6.17
CA ASP A 318 3.72 -12.99 -5.03
C ASP A 318 4.61 -13.27 -3.83
N CYS A 319 5.10 -12.20 -3.22
CA CYS A 319 5.96 -12.27 -2.04
C CYS A 319 5.67 -11.11 -1.09
N GLY A 320 6.11 -11.24 0.16
CA GLY A 320 5.81 -10.28 1.20
C GLY A 320 6.68 -10.35 2.43
N ILE A 321 6.66 -9.27 3.20
CA ILE A 321 7.30 -9.15 4.50
C ILE A 321 6.31 -9.68 5.55
N ALA A 322 6.75 -10.57 6.42
CA ALA A 322 5.91 -11.10 7.49
C ALA A 322 5.53 -9.97 8.47
N GLN A 323 4.22 -9.75 8.67
CA GLN A 323 3.69 -8.79 9.62
C GLN A 323 2.53 -9.37 10.44
N LEU A 324 2.20 -8.71 11.55
CA LEU A 324 0.97 -8.93 12.30
C LEU A 324 0.08 -7.69 12.22
N SER A 325 -1.18 -7.88 12.61
CA SER A 325 -2.18 -6.81 12.69
C SER A 325 -2.42 -6.08 11.36
N MET A 326 -2.31 -6.78 10.23
CA MET A 326 -2.59 -6.25 8.89
C MET A 326 -3.95 -5.54 8.84
N HIS A 327 -3.99 -4.39 8.17
CA HIS A 327 -5.12 -3.44 8.10
C HIS A 327 -5.47 -2.74 9.43
N SER A 328 -4.63 -2.84 10.46
CA SER A 328 -4.74 -1.99 11.66
C SER A 328 -4.26 -0.56 11.35
N VAL A 329 -4.76 0.42 12.10
CA VAL A 329 -4.17 1.77 12.12
C VAL A 329 -2.69 1.75 12.52
N ARG A 330 -2.25 0.71 13.25
CA ARG A 330 -0.86 0.52 13.66
C ARG A 330 -0.48 -0.97 13.63
N GLU A 331 0.33 -1.31 12.65
CA GLU A 331 0.77 -2.66 12.31
C GLU A 331 2.17 -2.94 12.87
N VAL A 332 2.63 -4.19 12.76
CA VAL A 332 3.96 -4.60 13.23
C VAL A 332 4.65 -5.57 12.28
N CYS A 333 5.92 -5.31 11.96
CA CYS A 333 6.83 -6.25 11.30
C CYS A 333 8.21 -6.26 11.97
N GLY A 334 9.07 -7.21 11.61
CA GLY A 334 10.47 -7.22 12.05
C GLY A 334 11.31 -6.18 11.30
N LYS A 335 12.25 -5.53 11.99
CA LYS A 335 13.16 -4.57 11.33
C LYS A 335 14.07 -5.23 10.30
N GLU A 336 14.50 -6.48 10.57
CA GLU A 336 15.37 -7.23 9.68
C GLU A 336 14.64 -7.64 8.40
N ASP A 337 13.31 -7.84 8.47
CA ASP A 337 12.52 -8.21 7.29
C ASP A 337 12.50 -7.10 6.23
N ILE A 338 12.55 -5.82 6.65
CA ILE A 338 12.71 -4.69 5.71
C ILE A 338 14.04 -4.78 4.97
N ASP A 339 15.13 -5.03 5.68
CA ASP A 339 16.47 -5.11 5.11
C ASP A 339 16.62 -6.35 4.21
N ILE A 340 16.07 -7.50 4.63
CA ILE A 340 16.04 -8.71 3.81
C ILE A 340 15.24 -8.47 2.52
N ALA A 341 14.04 -7.88 2.61
CA ALA A 341 13.21 -7.59 1.44
C ALA A 341 13.90 -6.63 0.47
N TYR A 342 14.48 -5.53 0.97
CA TYR A 342 15.27 -4.60 0.17
C TYR A 342 16.43 -5.32 -0.54
N ARG A 343 17.23 -6.11 0.19
CA ARG A 343 18.35 -6.86 -0.39
C ARG A 343 17.88 -7.86 -1.43
N HIS A 344 16.73 -8.52 -1.22
CA HIS A 344 16.18 -9.51 -2.15
C HIS A 344 15.68 -8.86 -3.45
N PHE A 345 14.99 -7.73 -3.37
CA PHE A 345 14.57 -6.98 -4.56
C PHE A 345 15.77 -6.40 -5.32
N LYS A 346 16.80 -5.94 -4.61
CA LYS A 346 18.04 -5.48 -5.26
C LYS A 346 18.76 -6.62 -5.97
N ALA A 347 18.89 -7.78 -5.31
CA ALA A 347 19.43 -9.00 -5.89
C ALA A 347 18.66 -9.44 -7.13
N PHE A 348 17.32 -9.38 -7.09
CA PHE A 348 16.46 -9.66 -8.24
C PHE A 348 16.83 -8.78 -9.43
N TYR A 349 16.89 -7.46 -9.25
CA TYR A 349 17.28 -6.55 -10.32
C TYR A 349 18.68 -6.85 -10.90
N GLN A 350 19.63 -7.26 -10.07
CA GLN A 350 21.01 -7.48 -10.49
C GLN A 350 21.27 -8.84 -11.14
N SER A 351 20.47 -9.87 -10.84
CA SER A 351 20.83 -11.26 -11.16
C SER A 351 19.74 -12.07 -11.85
N PHE A 352 18.49 -11.59 -11.88
CA PHE A 352 17.37 -12.35 -12.41
C PHE A 352 17.57 -12.74 -13.88
N SER A 353 17.98 -11.81 -14.76
CA SER A 353 18.20 -12.07 -16.19
C SER A 353 19.17 -13.24 -16.45
N SER A 354 20.21 -13.38 -15.60
CA SER A 354 21.18 -14.48 -15.72
C SER A 354 20.68 -15.80 -15.13
N ILE A 355 19.77 -15.76 -14.16
CA ILE A 355 19.18 -16.96 -13.55
C ILE A 355 18.09 -17.51 -14.47
N ASP A 356 17.24 -16.63 -14.99
CA ASP A 356 16.12 -16.98 -15.87
C ASP A 356 16.60 -17.68 -17.15
N SER A 357 17.72 -17.23 -17.73
CA SER A 357 18.31 -17.83 -18.93
C SER A 357 18.81 -19.27 -18.76
N LYS A 358 18.95 -19.75 -17.51
CA LYS A 358 19.40 -21.12 -17.20
C LYS A 358 18.23 -22.10 -17.09
N LEU A 359 16.99 -21.63 -17.10
CA LEU A 359 15.81 -22.48 -16.93
C LEU A 359 15.05 -22.61 -18.26
N THR A 360 14.85 -23.85 -18.70
CA THR A 360 13.98 -24.17 -19.85
C THR A 360 12.75 -24.88 -19.32
N VAL A 361 11.57 -24.25 -19.47
CA VAL A 361 10.28 -24.78 -19.00
C VAL A 361 9.27 -25.04 -20.12
N ASP A 362 9.44 -24.38 -21.27
CA ASP A 362 8.62 -24.54 -22.47
C ASP A 362 9.55 -24.72 -23.68
N TYR A 363 9.17 -25.61 -24.62
CA TYR A 363 9.92 -25.96 -25.82
C TYR A 363 9.36 -25.30 -27.08
#